data_AF-A0A1A8KAC3-F1
#
_entry.id   AF-A0A1A8KAC3-F1
#
_cell.length_a   1.000
_cell.length_b   1.000
_cell.length_c   1.000
_cell.angle_alpha   90.00
_cell.angle_beta   90.00
_cell.angle_gamma   90.00
#
_symmetry.space_group_name_H-M   'P 1'
#
loop_
_entity.id
_entity.type
_entity.pdbx_description
1 polymer ?
#
loop_
_entity_poly.entity_id
_entity_poly.type
_entity_poly.pdbx_seq_one_letter_code
_entity_poly.pdbx_strand_id
1 'polypeptide(L)'
;VKGRTNLWTQGQVQQHFQIDVQEVEELFGHNDCQSDAKAPPTRGGKGRVSFRETKEVSILDPKRGLNVAIFLKQFKRSNQTLVDDIQRGSSESFGAEPLRDLLKLLPEKDEVKKLKAYRGDISKLSLADSFVYLLIQVPSYSLRIESLLLKQEFPAACEAMKHHFGILHSATKELMCCEELHAVLHLVLQAGN
;
A
#
# COMPACT_ATOMS: atom_id res chain seq x y z
N VAL A 1 -5.70 4.20 -35.17
CA VAL A 1 -6.13 5.60 -35.44
C VAL A 1 -5.13 6.23 -36.42
N LYS A 2 -5.26 5.94 -37.71
CA LYS A 2 -4.51 6.62 -38.79
C LYS A 2 -5.55 7.32 -39.66
N GLY A 3 -5.33 8.60 -39.97
CA GLY A 3 -6.18 9.36 -40.91
C GLY A 3 -7.33 10.18 -40.32
N ARG A 4 -7.36 10.45 -39.01
CA ARG A 4 -8.29 11.45 -38.43
C ARG A 4 -7.52 12.64 -37.89
N THR A 5 -8.04 13.85 -38.12
CA THR A 5 -7.52 15.11 -37.58
C THR A 5 -7.53 15.07 -36.05
N ASN A 6 -6.34 14.93 -35.48
CA ASN A 6 -6.07 14.96 -34.05
C ASN A 6 -4.89 15.91 -33.79
N LEU A 7 -4.68 16.28 -32.54
CA LEU A 7 -3.63 17.22 -32.12
C LEU A 7 -2.22 16.90 -32.64
N TRP A 8 -1.93 15.63 -32.92
CA TRP A 8 -0.63 15.17 -33.44
C TRP A 8 -0.53 15.16 -34.98
N THR A 9 -1.66 15.38 -35.67
CA THR A 9 -1.76 15.40 -37.15
C THR A 9 -2.19 16.76 -37.69
N GLN A 10 -2.69 17.66 -36.84
CA GLN A 10 -2.76 19.08 -37.15
C GLN A 10 -1.33 19.62 -37.17
N GLY A 11 -0.92 20.14 -38.32
CA GLY A 11 0.46 20.59 -38.58
C GLY A 11 1.00 21.48 -37.46
N GLN A 12 2.31 21.35 -37.22
CA GLN A 12 3.06 22.05 -36.18
C GLN A 12 2.62 23.51 -36.09
N VAL A 13 1.90 23.86 -35.02
CA VAL A 13 1.93 25.22 -34.52
C VAL A 13 3.40 25.45 -34.19
N GLN A 14 4.10 26.24 -35.01
CA GLN A 14 5.51 26.60 -34.81
C GLN A 14 5.63 27.48 -33.57
N GLN A 15 5.36 26.92 -32.39
CA GLN A 15 5.92 27.42 -31.16
C GLN A 15 7.31 26.84 -31.10
N HIS A 16 8.30 27.68 -31.41
CA HIS A 16 9.70 27.33 -31.26
C HIS A 16 10.00 27.27 -29.76
N PHE A 17 9.67 26.14 -29.14
CA PHE A 17 10.08 25.86 -27.77
C PHE A 17 11.56 25.51 -27.82
N GLN A 18 12.39 26.41 -27.30
CA GLN A 18 13.78 26.10 -27.00
C GLN A 18 13.78 25.29 -25.72
N ILE A 19 13.93 23.98 -25.86
CA ILE A 19 14.14 23.11 -24.71
C ILE A 19 15.59 23.29 -24.32
N ASP A 20 15.83 23.82 -23.13
CA ASP A 20 17.17 23.86 -22.56
C ASP A 20 17.56 22.43 -22.17
N VAL A 21 18.29 21.78 -23.07
CA VAL A 21 18.73 20.40 -22.89
C VAL A 21 19.67 20.29 -21.70
N GLN A 22 20.42 21.36 -21.38
CA GLN A 22 21.38 21.37 -20.28
C GLN A 22 20.65 21.43 -18.94
N GLU A 23 19.63 22.28 -18.80
CA GLU A 23 18.79 22.31 -17.59
C GLU A 23 18.05 20.98 -17.40
N VAL A 24 17.53 20.39 -18.49
CA VAL A 24 16.88 19.07 -18.44
C VAL A 24 17.85 17.97 -18.02
N GLU A 25 19.10 18.02 -18.51
CA GLU A 25 20.16 17.08 -18.14
C GLU A 25 20.66 17.31 -16.70
N GLU A 26 20.68 18.55 -16.21
CA GLU A 26 21.00 18.84 -14.81
C GLU A 26 19.90 18.36 -13.85
N LEU A 27 18.63 18.55 -14.23
CA LEU A 27 17.48 18.19 -13.40
C LEU A 27 17.13 16.70 -13.44
N PHE A 28 17.35 16.04 -14.58
CA PHE A 28 16.91 14.66 -14.84
C PHE A 28 18.01 13.73 -15.36
N GLY A 29 19.24 14.21 -15.54
CA GLY A 29 20.37 13.40 -15.97
C GLY A 29 20.84 12.45 -14.88
N HIS A 30 21.32 11.28 -15.32
CA HIS A 30 21.86 10.27 -14.43
C HIS A 30 23.34 10.54 -14.20
N ASN A 31 23.71 10.94 -12.99
CA ASN A 31 25.08 11.31 -12.67
C ASN A 31 25.95 10.05 -12.50
N ASP A 32 26.59 9.60 -13.58
CA ASP A 32 27.63 8.58 -13.51
C ASP A 32 28.87 9.17 -12.81
N CYS A 33 28.95 9.00 -11.48
CA CYS A 33 30.14 9.42 -10.74
C CYS A 33 31.33 8.55 -11.12
N GLN A 34 32.15 9.01 -12.07
CA GLN A 34 33.58 8.71 -12.11
C GLN A 34 34.36 9.88 -11.49
N SER A 35 35.28 9.49 -10.64
CA SER A 35 36.28 10.28 -9.91
C SER A 35 37.09 11.22 -10.80
N ASP A 36 37.34 12.45 -10.34
CA ASP A 36 38.72 12.91 -10.08
C ASP A 36 38.76 14.27 -9.35
N ALA A 37 39.82 14.45 -8.56
CA ALA A 37 40.00 15.47 -7.54
C ALA A 37 40.67 16.78 -8.04
N LYS A 38 40.34 17.93 -7.42
CA LYS A 38 41.30 18.92 -6.82
C LYS A 38 40.66 20.24 -6.28
N ALA A 39 40.71 20.40 -4.94
CA ALA A 39 40.95 21.62 -4.12
C ALA A 39 39.92 22.81 -4.06
N PRO A 40 39.99 23.75 -3.06
CA PRO A 40 40.19 23.67 -1.60
C PRO A 40 39.09 24.49 -0.80
N PRO A 41 39.15 24.64 0.55
CA PRO A 41 37.96 24.80 1.40
C PRO A 41 37.60 26.25 1.78
N THR A 42 36.30 26.52 2.03
CA THR A 42 35.88 27.70 2.79
C THR A 42 34.82 27.33 3.82
N ARG A 43 35.04 27.85 5.03
CA ARG A 43 34.35 27.56 6.28
C ARG A 43 32.90 28.05 6.29
N GLY A 44 32.04 27.26 6.94
CA GLY A 44 30.96 27.78 7.77
C GLY A 44 29.55 27.39 7.34
N GLY A 45 28.92 26.46 8.08
CA GLY A 45 27.47 26.30 8.02
C GLY A 45 26.98 24.89 8.33
N LYS A 46 26.63 24.67 9.60
CA LYS A 46 25.68 23.67 10.16
C LYS A 46 25.69 22.27 9.55
N GLY A 47 26.11 21.32 10.37
CA GLY A 47 26.12 19.88 10.07
C GLY A 47 24.85 19.40 9.37
N ARG A 48 24.96 19.20 8.06
CA ARG A 48 24.23 18.13 7.41
C ARG A 48 24.85 16.85 7.96
N VAL A 49 24.09 16.17 8.82
CA VAL A 49 24.28 14.74 9.02
C VAL A 49 24.45 14.15 7.63
N SER A 50 25.65 13.68 7.32
CA SER A 50 25.90 12.96 6.09
C SER A 50 24.93 11.78 6.11
N PHE A 51 23.83 11.93 5.40
CA PHE A 51 23.11 10.79 4.89
C PHE A 51 24.17 10.09 4.06
N ARG A 52 24.67 8.95 4.56
CA ARG A 52 25.50 8.07 3.76
C ARG A 52 24.65 7.75 2.54
N GLU A 53 24.90 8.44 1.43
CA GLU A 53 24.42 8.03 0.11
C GLU A 53 25.19 6.75 -0.24
N THR A 54 24.82 5.68 0.45
CA THR A 54 24.89 4.35 -0.12
C THR A 54 24.06 4.47 -1.38
N LYS A 55 24.68 4.29 -2.56
CA LYS A 55 23.99 4.29 -3.85
C LYS A 55 22.93 3.19 -3.83
N GLU A 56 21.75 3.51 -3.31
CA GLU A 56 20.61 2.61 -3.23
C GLU A 56 19.99 2.51 -4.63
N VAL A 57 19.90 1.29 -5.14
CA VAL A 57 19.29 0.97 -6.42
C VAL A 57 17.78 0.94 -6.23
N SER A 58 17.07 1.81 -6.94
CA SER A 58 15.60 1.85 -6.96
C SER A 58 15.06 1.26 -8.27
N ILE A 59 14.18 0.27 -8.19
CA ILE A 59 13.56 -0.39 -9.37
C ILE A 59 12.10 0.03 -9.51
N LEU A 60 11.40 0.16 -8.38
CA LEU A 60 10.09 0.79 -8.30
C LEU A 60 10.19 2.26 -8.70
N ASP A 61 9.09 2.81 -9.24
CA ASP A 61 9.04 4.24 -9.48
C ASP A 61 9.13 5.03 -8.16
N PRO A 62 9.62 6.29 -8.19
CA PRO A 62 9.88 7.06 -6.98
C PRO A 62 8.65 7.22 -6.07
N LYS A 63 7.45 7.32 -6.64
CA LYS A 63 6.21 7.48 -5.88
C LYS A 63 5.82 6.17 -5.20
N ARG A 64 5.89 5.05 -5.91
CA ARG A 64 5.64 3.71 -5.36
C ARG A 64 6.66 3.36 -4.28
N GLY A 65 7.95 3.54 -4.55
CA GLY A 65 9.03 3.32 -3.58
C GLY A 65 8.82 4.13 -2.30
N LEU A 66 8.43 5.41 -2.42
CA LEU A 66 8.12 6.25 -1.26
C LEU A 66 6.92 5.74 -0.46
N ASN A 67 5.81 5.40 -1.11
CA ASN A 67 4.60 4.90 -0.43
C ASN A 67 4.89 3.62 0.36
N VAL A 68 5.61 2.68 -0.25
CA VAL A 68 6.04 1.44 0.41
C VAL A 68 7.00 1.75 1.55
N ALA A 69 7.98 2.64 1.36
CA ALA A 69 8.93 3.00 2.41
C ALA A 69 8.27 3.67 3.62
N ILE A 70 7.27 4.54 3.41
CA ILE A 70 6.49 5.16 4.48
C ILE A 70 5.74 4.09 5.27
N PHE A 71 5.06 3.17 4.56
CA PHE A 71 4.38 2.04 5.19
C PHE A 71 5.32 1.20 6.04
N LEU A 72 6.51 0.86 5.54
CA LEU A 72 7.48 0.03 6.28
C LEU A 72 8.01 0.72 7.55
N LYS A 73 8.17 2.05 7.53
CA LYS A 73 8.68 2.81 8.68
C LYS A 73 7.80 2.72 9.92
N GLN A 74 6.50 2.41 9.79
CA GLN A 74 5.60 2.30 10.92
C GLN A 74 5.87 1.07 11.81
N PHE A 75 6.48 0.02 11.26
CA PHE A 75 6.72 -1.23 11.99
C PHE A 75 8.01 -1.22 12.81
N LYS A 76 8.97 -0.33 12.50
CA LYS A 76 10.32 -0.28 13.14
C LYS A 76 11.02 -1.66 13.19
N ARG A 77 10.76 -2.50 12.18
CA ARG A 77 11.25 -3.89 12.05
C ARG A 77 11.99 -4.07 10.72
N SER A 78 12.74 -5.16 10.59
CA SER A 78 13.43 -5.46 9.34
C SER A 78 12.48 -6.06 8.30
N ASN A 79 12.75 -5.83 7.02
CA ASN A 79 11.96 -6.39 5.92
C ASN A 79 11.87 -7.93 6.01
N GLN A 80 12.96 -8.60 6.40
CA GLN A 80 12.99 -10.04 6.60
C GLN A 80 11.97 -10.50 7.63
N THR A 81 11.95 -9.85 8.81
CA THR A 81 10.98 -10.22 9.86
C THR A 81 9.53 -10.05 9.43
N LEU A 82 9.22 -9.00 8.66
CA LEU A 82 7.87 -8.75 8.17
C LEU A 82 7.46 -9.81 7.15
N VAL A 83 8.33 -10.13 6.20
CA VAL A 83 8.06 -11.15 5.17
C VAL A 83 7.95 -12.54 5.78
N ASP A 84 8.81 -12.85 6.76
CA ASP A 84 8.75 -14.10 7.49
C ASP A 84 7.43 -14.25 8.26
N ASP A 85 6.92 -13.18 8.90
CA ASP A 85 5.63 -13.20 9.59
C ASP A 85 4.48 -13.46 8.61
N ILE A 86 4.53 -12.85 7.42
CA ILE A 86 3.59 -13.12 6.33
C ILE A 86 3.67 -14.59 5.88
N GLN A 87 4.88 -15.12 5.74
CA GLN A 87 5.10 -16.52 5.36
C GLN A 87 4.58 -17.50 6.42
N ARG A 88 4.78 -17.19 7.71
CA ARG A 88 4.33 -18.00 8.85
C ARG A 88 2.84 -17.84 9.16
N GLY A 89 2.16 -16.84 8.59
CA GLY A 89 0.76 -16.57 8.90
C GLY A 89 0.58 -15.96 10.30
N SER A 90 1.59 -15.23 10.79
CA SER A 90 1.53 -14.51 12.07
C SER A 90 0.82 -13.17 11.87
N SER A 91 -0.43 -13.08 12.30
CA SER A 91 -1.26 -11.88 12.12
C SER A 91 -1.10 -10.86 13.24
N GLU A 92 -0.63 -11.28 14.42
CA GLU A 92 -0.57 -10.47 15.64
C GLU A 92 0.43 -9.31 15.55
N SER A 93 1.45 -9.45 14.70
CA SER A 93 2.49 -8.44 14.52
C SER A 93 2.06 -7.26 13.65
N PHE A 94 1.00 -7.39 12.85
CA PHE A 94 0.57 -6.35 11.91
C PHE A 94 -0.67 -5.58 12.38
N GLY A 95 -1.72 -6.28 12.84
CA GLY A 95 -3.04 -5.70 13.03
C GLY A 95 -3.84 -5.53 11.73
N ALA A 96 -5.15 -5.25 11.84
CA ALA A 96 -6.05 -5.21 10.68
C ALA A 96 -5.77 -4.03 9.72
N GLU A 97 -5.63 -2.80 10.23
CA GLU A 97 -5.41 -1.62 9.38
C GLU A 97 -4.11 -1.70 8.57
N PRO A 98 -2.95 -2.07 9.17
CA PRO A 98 -1.72 -2.22 8.38
C PRO A 98 -1.79 -3.33 7.34
N LEU A 99 -2.57 -4.40 7.56
CA LEU A 99 -2.81 -5.44 6.56
C LEU A 99 -3.67 -4.92 5.40
N ARG A 100 -4.69 -4.08 5.67
CA ARG A 100 -5.48 -3.41 4.61
C ARG A 100 -4.62 -2.49 3.77
N ASP A 101 -3.73 -1.74 4.39
CA ASP A 101 -2.82 -0.85 3.65
C ASP A 101 -1.78 -1.63 2.86
N LEU A 102 -1.26 -2.74 3.40
CA LEU A 102 -0.38 -3.63 2.65
C LEU A 102 -1.05 -4.20 1.39
N LEU A 103 -2.34 -4.56 1.46
CA LEU A 103 -3.10 -5.03 0.30
C LEU A 103 -3.16 -3.98 -0.82
N LYS A 104 -3.31 -2.69 -0.47
CA LYS A 104 -3.30 -1.58 -1.44
C LYS A 104 -1.91 -1.34 -2.03
N LEU A 105 -0.86 -1.74 -1.31
CA LEU A 105 0.55 -1.54 -1.69
C LEU A 105 1.18 -2.75 -2.37
N LEU A 106 0.41 -3.82 -2.62
CA LEU A 106 0.93 -5.01 -3.30
C LEU A 106 1.57 -4.65 -4.65
N PRO A 107 2.62 -5.39 -5.05
CA PRO A 107 3.29 -5.11 -6.32
C PRO A 107 2.43 -5.52 -7.51
N GLU A 108 2.43 -4.67 -8.53
CA GLU A 108 1.76 -4.93 -9.81
C GLU A 108 2.55 -5.95 -10.64
N LYS A 109 1.88 -6.56 -11.63
CA LYS A 109 2.48 -7.61 -12.47
C LYS A 109 3.78 -7.17 -13.14
N ASP A 110 3.88 -5.91 -13.54
CA ASP A 110 5.08 -5.38 -14.20
C ASP A 110 6.20 -5.06 -13.21
N GLU A 111 5.88 -4.59 -12.00
CA GLU A 111 6.84 -4.43 -10.90
C GLU A 111 7.43 -5.79 -10.51
N VAL A 112 6.59 -6.82 -10.40
CA VAL A 112 7.04 -8.21 -10.12
C VAL A 112 8.00 -8.70 -11.20
N LYS A 113 7.71 -8.47 -12.49
CA LYS A 113 8.62 -8.87 -13.59
C LYS A 113 9.96 -8.16 -13.50
N LYS A 114 9.97 -6.83 -13.29
CA LYS A 114 11.20 -6.04 -13.15
C LYS A 114 12.07 -6.52 -12.00
N LEU A 115 11.47 -6.75 -10.83
CA LEU A 115 12.16 -7.24 -9.64
C LEU A 115 12.67 -8.68 -9.80
N LYS A 116 11.93 -9.56 -10.49
CA LYS A 116 12.40 -10.93 -10.82
C LYS A 116 13.52 -10.94 -11.87
N ALA A 117 13.53 -9.96 -12.79
CA ALA A 117 14.56 -9.82 -13.81
C ALA A 117 15.85 -9.20 -13.27
N TYR A 118 15.80 -8.57 -12.10
CA TYR A 118 16.98 -8.01 -11.44
C TYR A 118 18.03 -9.10 -11.17
N ARG A 119 19.29 -8.81 -11.55
CA ARG A 119 20.47 -9.68 -11.36
C ARG A 119 21.59 -8.98 -10.57
N GLY A 120 21.32 -7.77 -10.07
CA GLY A 120 22.28 -7.02 -9.27
C GLY A 120 22.33 -7.50 -7.81
N ASP A 121 23.09 -6.78 -7.00
CA ASP A 121 23.23 -7.06 -5.57
C ASP A 121 21.98 -6.59 -4.81
N ILE A 122 21.26 -7.54 -4.21
CA ILE A 122 20.03 -7.32 -3.44
C ILE A 122 20.30 -6.41 -2.24
N SER A 123 21.51 -6.42 -1.69
CA SER A 123 21.93 -5.61 -0.54
C SER A 123 21.96 -4.12 -0.83
N LYS A 124 22.01 -3.75 -2.12
CA LYS A 124 22.01 -2.36 -2.58
C LYS A 124 20.63 -1.85 -2.95
N LEU A 125 19.58 -2.68 -2.89
CA LEU A 125 18.22 -2.24 -3.16
C LEU A 125 17.75 -1.25 -2.10
N SER A 126 16.92 -0.30 -2.50
CA SER A 126 16.23 0.58 -1.55
C SER A 126 15.40 -0.24 -0.54
N LEU A 127 15.05 0.37 0.60
CA LEU A 127 14.20 -0.26 1.61
C LEU A 127 12.91 -0.85 1.01
N ALA A 128 12.27 -0.12 0.10
CA ALA A 128 11.03 -0.52 -0.55
C ALA A 128 11.26 -1.67 -1.54
N ASP A 129 12.25 -1.54 -2.43
CA ASP A 129 12.58 -2.57 -3.42
C ASP A 129 12.99 -3.88 -2.75
N SER A 130 13.79 -3.80 -1.68
CA SER A 130 14.20 -4.95 -0.86
C SER A 130 13.00 -5.67 -0.27
N PHE A 131 12.02 -4.94 0.29
CA PHE A 131 10.81 -5.54 0.84
C PHE A 131 9.98 -6.24 -0.24
N VAL A 132 9.72 -5.55 -1.35
CA VAL A 132 8.92 -6.11 -2.44
C VAL A 132 9.63 -7.31 -3.06
N TYR A 133 10.95 -7.24 -3.23
CA TYR A 133 11.76 -8.37 -3.70
C TYR A 133 11.64 -9.59 -2.78
N LEU A 134 11.68 -9.43 -1.46
CA LEU A 134 11.49 -10.55 -0.53
C LEU A 134 10.04 -11.07 -0.57
N LEU A 135 9.05 -10.17 -0.66
CA LEU A 135 7.64 -10.51 -0.67
C LEU A 135 7.26 -11.37 -1.89
N ILE A 136 7.77 -11.06 -3.08
CA ILE A 136 7.45 -11.80 -4.32
C ILE A 136 8.02 -13.23 -4.33
N GLN A 137 8.97 -13.54 -3.44
CA GLN A 137 9.50 -14.89 -3.25
C GLN A 137 8.58 -15.75 -2.39
N VAL A 138 7.68 -15.13 -1.62
CA VAL A 138 6.69 -15.86 -0.82
C VAL A 138 5.59 -16.40 -1.74
N PRO A 139 5.35 -17.72 -1.77
CA PRO A 139 4.30 -18.30 -2.58
C PRO A 139 2.93 -17.77 -2.18
N SER A 140 2.16 -17.30 -3.15
CA SER A 140 0.80 -16.79 -2.96
C SER A 140 0.72 -15.67 -1.90
N TYR A 141 1.69 -14.75 -1.88
CA TYR A 141 1.76 -13.66 -0.89
C TYR A 141 0.47 -12.84 -0.78
N SER A 142 -0.22 -12.55 -1.90
CA SER A 142 -1.50 -11.80 -1.88
C SER A 142 -2.55 -12.53 -1.04
N LEU A 143 -2.79 -13.80 -1.34
CA LEU A 143 -3.76 -14.64 -0.64
C LEU A 143 -3.41 -14.82 0.84
N ARG A 144 -2.11 -14.91 1.17
CA ARG A 144 -1.65 -14.98 2.57
C ARG A 144 -1.99 -13.71 3.32
N ILE A 145 -1.75 -12.54 2.73
CA ILE A 145 -2.06 -11.24 3.36
C ILE A 145 -3.58 -11.08 3.50
N GLU A 146 -4.36 -11.45 2.50
CA GLU A 146 -5.83 -11.49 2.59
C GLU A 146 -6.31 -12.40 3.73
N SER A 147 -5.71 -13.59 3.85
CA SER A 147 -6.03 -14.55 4.91
C SER A 147 -5.66 -14.04 6.30
N LEU A 148 -4.53 -13.34 6.41
CA LEU A 148 -4.09 -12.69 7.65
C LEU A 148 -5.05 -11.58 8.07
N LEU A 149 -5.52 -10.77 7.11
CA LEU A 149 -6.49 -9.73 7.37
C LEU A 149 -7.81 -10.33 7.86
N LEU A 150 -8.31 -11.35 7.16
CA LEU A 150 -9.51 -12.07 7.56
C LEU A 150 -9.37 -12.63 8.98
N LYS A 151 -8.24 -13.25 9.30
CA LYS A 151 -7.96 -13.78 10.64
C LYS A 151 -8.05 -12.70 11.74
N GLN A 152 -7.65 -11.47 11.44
CA GLN A 152 -7.74 -10.34 12.40
C GLN A 152 -9.16 -9.80 12.54
N GLU A 153 -9.91 -9.70 11.45
CA GLU A 153 -11.25 -9.07 11.45
C GLU A 153 -12.37 -10.03 11.86
N PHE A 154 -12.19 -11.32 11.58
CA PHE A 154 -13.22 -12.33 11.75
C PHE A 154 -13.77 -12.42 13.18
N PRO A 155 -12.98 -12.36 14.26
CA PRO A 155 -13.51 -12.43 15.62
C PRO A 155 -14.46 -11.26 15.93
N ALA A 156 -14.07 -10.03 15.59
CA ALA A 156 -14.89 -8.84 15.82
C ALA A 156 -16.18 -8.88 14.97
N ALA A 157 -16.08 -9.31 13.71
CA ALA A 157 -17.24 -9.48 12.84
C ALA A 157 -18.21 -10.54 13.39
N CYS A 158 -17.70 -11.67 13.88
CA CYS A 158 -18.51 -12.72 14.50
C CYS A 158 -19.22 -12.22 15.76
N GLU A 159 -18.53 -11.46 16.60
CA GLU A 159 -19.11 -10.96 17.84
C GLU A 159 -20.22 -9.94 17.59
N ALA A 160 -19.99 -9.00 16.66
CA ALA A 160 -21.01 -8.05 16.22
C ALA A 160 -22.24 -8.79 15.66
N MET A 161 -22.02 -9.83 14.85
CA MET A 161 -23.10 -10.64 14.28
C MET A 161 -23.90 -11.37 15.37
N LYS A 162 -23.23 -12.02 16.33
CA LYS A 162 -23.88 -12.68 17.47
C LYS A 162 -24.71 -11.70 18.29
N HIS A 163 -24.18 -10.51 18.56
CA HIS A 163 -24.88 -9.46 19.28
C HIS A 163 -26.17 -9.05 18.55
N HIS A 164 -26.12 -8.83 17.23
CA HIS A 164 -27.30 -8.48 16.43
C HIS A 164 -28.36 -9.61 16.45
N PHE A 165 -27.93 -10.87 16.34
CA PHE A 165 -28.83 -12.01 16.46
C PHE A 165 -29.45 -12.09 17.85
N GLY A 166 -28.69 -11.80 18.91
CA GLY A 166 -29.21 -11.75 20.28
C GLY A 166 -30.31 -10.72 20.44
N ILE A 167 -30.12 -9.51 19.90
CA ILE A 167 -31.15 -8.44 19.92
C ILE A 167 -32.42 -8.90 19.19
N LEU A 168 -32.28 -9.39 17.95
CA LEU A 168 -33.42 -9.84 17.15
C LEU A 168 -34.16 -10.98 17.83
N HIS A 169 -33.43 -11.93 18.40
CA HIS A 169 -34.02 -13.05 19.13
C HIS A 169 -34.80 -12.58 20.35
N SER A 170 -34.22 -11.69 21.17
CA SER A 170 -34.90 -11.13 22.35
C SER A 170 -36.16 -10.37 21.96
N ALA A 171 -36.06 -9.44 21.00
CA ALA A 171 -37.19 -8.64 20.55
C ALA A 171 -38.32 -9.51 19.95
N THR A 172 -37.98 -10.52 19.15
CA THR A 172 -38.98 -11.45 18.59
C THR A 172 -39.66 -12.23 19.70
N LYS A 173 -38.90 -12.73 20.67
CA LYS A 173 -39.44 -13.48 21.81
C LYS A 173 -40.34 -12.61 22.69
N GLU A 174 -39.92 -11.38 22.99
CA GLU A 174 -40.71 -10.41 23.75
C GLU A 174 -42.02 -10.10 23.02
N LEU A 175 -41.98 -9.84 21.71
CA LEU A 175 -43.17 -9.56 20.91
C LEU A 175 -44.14 -10.75 20.90
N MET A 176 -43.63 -11.97 20.67
CA MET A 176 -44.45 -13.19 20.60
C MET A 176 -45.03 -13.61 21.96
N CYS A 177 -44.41 -13.20 23.06
CA CYS A 177 -44.84 -13.56 24.41
C CYS A 177 -45.52 -12.41 25.16
N CYS A 178 -45.66 -11.22 24.57
CA CYS A 178 -46.28 -10.07 25.23
C CYS A 178 -47.80 -10.18 25.19
N GLU A 179 -48.38 -10.67 26.29
CA GLU A 179 -49.81 -10.83 26.46
C GLU A 179 -50.55 -9.48 26.42
N GLU A 180 -49.96 -8.42 26.95
CA GLU A 180 -50.54 -7.08 26.95
C GLU A 180 -50.66 -6.52 25.53
N LEU A 181 -49.62 -6.71 24.70
CA LEU A 181 -49.66 -6.31 23.30
C LEU A 181 -50.75 -7.07 22.55
N HIS A 182 -50.85 -8.39 22.76
CA HIS A 182 -51.91 -9.21 22.17
C HIS A 182 -53.31 -8.75 22.61
N ALA A 183 -53.49 -8.42 23.88
CA ALA A 183 -54.75 -7.90 24.41
C ALA A 183 -55.14 -6.55 23.79
N VAL A 184 -54.17 -5.63 23.62
CA VAL A 184 -54.39 -4.34 22.94
C VAL A 184 -54.82 -4.56 21.48
N LEU A 185 -54.13 -5.45 20.75
CA LEU A 185 -54.49 -5.78 19.37
C LEU A 185 -55.91 -6.36 19.27
N HIS A 186 -56.31 -7.21 20.22
CA HIS A 186 -57.68 -7.73 20.32
C HIS A 186 -58.71 -6.63 20.57
N LEU A 187 -58.44 -5.68 21.48
CA LEU A 187 -59.34 -4.56 21.76
C LEU A 187 -59.51 -3.64 20.55
N VAL A 188 -58.42 -3.35 19.82
CA VAL A 188 -58.47 -2.57 18.58
C VAL A 188 -59.32 -3.27 17.53
N LEU A 189 -59.16 -4.58 17.38
CA LEU A 189 -59.97 -5.38 16.46
C LEU A 189 -61.47 -5.35 16.83
N GLN A 190 -61.79 -5.41 18.12
CA GLN A 190 -63.18 -5.36 18.60
C GLN A 190 -63.81 -3.98 18.44
N ALA A 191 -63.03 -2.90 18.57
CA ALA A 191 -63.53 -1.54 18.37
C ALA A 191 -63.73 -1.17 16.89
N GLY A 192 -62.98 -1.81 15.98
CA GLY A 192 -63.01 -1.51 14.54
C GLY A 192 -64.03 -2.32 13.72
N ASN A 193 -64.45 -3.49 14.22
CA ASN A 193 -65.53 -4.31 13.63
C ASN A 193 -66.90 -3.93 14.21
#